data_AF-A0A9X3WUT8-F1
#
_entry.id   AF-A0A9X3WUT8-F1
#
_cell.length_a   1.000
_cell.length_b   1.000
_cell.length_c   1.000
_cell.angle_alpha   90.00
_cell.angle_beta   90.00
_cell.angle_gamma   90.00
#
_symmetry.space_group_name_H-M   'P 1'
#
loop_
_entity.id
_entity.type
_entity.pdbx_description
1 polymer ?
#
loop_
_entity_poly.entity_id
_entity_poly.type
_entity_poly.pdbx_seq_one_letter_code
_entity_poly.pdbx_strand_id
1 'polypeptide(L)'
;MKIKRKLTVAILVLLLIAGCGGMNEGNTNDMMNSGGISPNMLADMMTTPEMQDAMVRVMSSPEMQDQMIELMQQPEMQDTMGELMKDPEMQDSMINVMKEPKMQSAMVEIMQTPEMEGVLRDIINEK
;
A
#
# COMPACT_ATOMS: atom_id res chain seq x y z
N MET A 1 -35.11 64.06 19.13
CA MET A 1 -34.08 62.98 19.12
C MET A 1 -33.93 62.23 17.79
N LYS A 2 -34.97 62.11 16.94
CA LYS A 2 -34.91 61.29 15.70
C LYS A 2 -34.00 61.85 14.59
N ILE A 3 -33.86 63.18 14.48
CA ILE A 3 -33.00 63.85 13.49
C ILE A 3 -31.50 63.69 13.80
N LYS A 4 -31.11 63.81 15.08
CA LYS A 4 -29.72 63.61 15.50
C LYS A 4 -29.24 62.18 15.16
N ARG A 5 -30.09 61.19 15.38
CA ARG A 5 -29.81 59.76 15.09
C ARG A 5 -29.74 59.45 13.58
N LYS A 6 -30.51 60.14 12.73
CA LYS A 6 -30.39 60.03 11.27
C LYS A 6 -29.11 60.68 10.73
N LEU A 7 -28.68 61.80 11.33
CA LEU A 7 -27.44 62.48 10.97
C LEU A 7 -26.20 61.65 11.34
N THR A 8 -26.20 61.00 12.51
CA THR A 8 -25.08 60.14 12.94
C THR A 8 -24.92 58.91 12.05
N VAL A 9 -26.03 58.28 11.63
CA VAL A 9 -25.98 57.12 10.74
C VAL A 9 -25.52 57.50 9.33
N ALA A 10 -25.96 58.65 8.81
CA ALA A 10 -25.52 59.13 7.50
C ALA A 10 -24.01 59.43 7.44
N ILE A 11 -23.45 60.01 8.51
CA ILE A 11 -22.00 60.29 8.62
C ILE A 11 -21.19 59.01 8.75
N LEU A 12 -21.69 58.01 9.48
CA LEU A 12 -21.01 56.72 9.68
C LEU A 12 -20.99 55.88 8.38
N VAL A 13 -22.05 55.97 7.57
CA VAL A 13 -22.11 55.35 6.24
C VAL A 13 -21.16 56.03 5.25
N LEU A 14 -21.01 57.36 5.31
CA LEU A 14 -20.07 58.12 4.47
C LEU A 14 -18.59 57.82 4.78
N LEU A 15 -18.26 57.52 6.05
CA LEU A 15 -16.90 57.14 6.47
C LEU A 15 -16.46 55.76 5.95
N LEU A 16 -17.40 54.85 5.66
CA LEU A 16 -17.08 53.52 5.14
C LEU A 16 -16.70 53.52 3.65
N ILE A 17 -17.13 54.52 2.88
CA ILE A 17 -16.91 54.59 1.42
C ILE A 17 -15.63 55.37 1.05
N ALA A 18 -15.05 56.11 1.99
CA ALA A 18 -13.75 56.78 1.82
C ALA A 18 -12.55 55.89 2.26
N GLY A 19 -12.81 54.62 2.59
CA GLY A 19 -11.80 53.59 2.84
C GLY A 19 -11.17 52.97 1.59
N CYS A 20 -11.40 53.54 0.40
CA CYS A 20 -10.63 53.20 -0.80
C CYS A 20 -9.28 53.95 -0.79
N GLY A 21 -8.45 53.66 0.21
CA GLY A 21 -7.01 53.89 0.15
C GLY A 21 -6.38 52.66 -0.49
N GLY A 22 -5.78 52.84 -1.67
CA GLY A 22 -5.26 51.77 -2.52
C GLY A 22 -4.44 50.72 -1.77
N MET A 23 -4.93 49.49 -1.80
CA MET A 23 -4.11 48.29 -1.67
C MET A 23 -4.06 47.68 -3.05
N ASN A 24 -2.90 47.94 -3.67
CA ASN A 24 -2.27 47.18 -4.74
C ASN A 24 -2.89 45.79 -4.91
N GLU A 25 -3.52 45.61 -6.06
CA GLU A 25 -4.04 44.35 -6.58
C GLU A 25 -2.84 43.42 -6.88
N GLY A 26 -2.23 42.91 -5.82
CA GLY A 26 -1.39 41.73 -5.91
C GLY A 26 -2.29 40.59 -6.35
N ASN A 27 -2.04 40.08 -7.55
CA ASN A 27 -2.67 38.89 -8.09
C ASN A 27 -2.42 37.70 -7.14
N THR A 28 -3.31 37.50 -6.16
CA THR A 28 -3.24 36.39 -5.20
C THR A 28 -3.50 35.03 -5.87
N ASN A 29 -3.78 35.01 -7.19
CA ASN A 29 -3.88 33.78 -7.97
C ASN A 29 -2.53 33.21 -8.42
N ASP A 30 -1.43 33.97 -8.34
CA ASP A 30 -0.10 33.47 -8.73
C ASP A 30 0.65 32.72 -7.61
N MET A 31 0.15 32.75 -6.36
CA MET A 31 0.81 32.04 -5.25
C MET A 31 0.47 30.54 -5.14
N MET A 32 -0.53 30.04 -5.88
CA MET A 32 -0.85 28.60 -5.96
C MET A 32 -0.39 27.94 -7.28
N ASN A 33 0.24 28.70 -8.19
CA ASN A 33 0.58 28.22 -9.54
C ASN A 33 2.09 28.17 -9.85
N SER A 34 2.96 28.27 -8.82
CA SER A 34 4.42 28.23 -8.98
C SER A 34 5.06 27.04 -8.24
N GLY A 35 4.56 25.83 -8.51
CA GLY A 35 5.11 24.63 -7.87
C GLY A 35 4.56 23.34 -8.43
N GLY A 36 4.23 23.32 -9.72
CA GLY A 36 3.82 22.09 -10.39
C GLY A 36 4.94 21.07 -10.28
N ILE A 37 4.75 20.05 -9.43
CA ILE A 37 5.60 18.87 -9.43
C ILE A 37 5.58 18.34 -10.86
N SER A 38 6.72 18.49 -11.56
CA SER A 38 6.84 17.98 -12.92
C SER A 38 6.80 16.45 -12.88
N PRO A 39 6.25 15.76 -13.89
CA PRO A 39 6.20 14.30 -13.91
C PRO A 39 7.56 13.64 -13.66
N ASN A 40 8.64 14.25 -14.15
CA ASN A 40 10.01 13.77 -13.93
C ASN A 40 10.47 13.96 -12.48
N MET A 41 10.10 15.06 -11.81
CA MET A 41 10.41 15.26 -10.39
C MET A 41 9.63 14.29 -9.50
N LEU A 42 8.40 13.94 -9.88
CA LEU A 42 7.63 12.90 -9.20
C LEU A 42 8.29 11.52 -9.38
N ALA A 43 8.76 11.21 -10.59
CA ALA A 43 9.49 9.97 -10.88
C ALA A 43 10.82 9.90 -10.11
N ASP A 44 11.57 10.99 -10.05
CA ASP A 44 12.80 11.09 -9.27
C ASP A 44 12.49 10.91 -7.77
N MET A 45 11.42 11.52 -7.26
CA MET A 45 10.99 11.36 -5.87
C MET A 45 10.63 9.90 -5.55
N MET A 46 9.92 9.21 -6.45
CA MET A 46 9.58 7.78 -6.32
C MET A 46 10.82 6.87 -6.28
N THR A 47 11.90 7.28 -6.95
CA THR A 47 13.14 6.50 -7.00
C THR A 47 14.15 6.89 -5.92
N THR A 48 13.85 7.90 -5.10
CA THR A 48 14.70 8.24 -3.95
C THR A 48 14.81 7.06 -2.96
N PRO A 49 15.99 6.82 -2.37
CA PRO A 49 16.16 5.78 -1.35
C PRO A 49 15.18 5.92 -0.17
N GLU A 50 14.84 7.16 0.21
CA GLU A 50 13.90 7.46 1.28
C GLU A 50 12.48 7.00 0.94
N MET A 51 12.05 7.21 -0.31
CA MET A 51 10.74 6.74 -0.77
C MET A 51 10.70 5.23 -0.95
N GLN A 52 11.79 4.61 -1.42
CA GLN A 52 11.92 3.15 -1.49
C GLN A 52 11.84 2.52 -0.09
N ASP A 53 12.57 3.06 0.90
CA ASP A 53 12.52 2.59 2.29
C ASP A 53 11.12 2.78 2.90
N ALA A 54 10.48 3.91 2.63
CA ALA A 54 9.10 4.15 3.05
C ALA A 54 8.13 3.13 2.42
N MET A 55 8.28 2.83 1.13
CA MET A 55 7.45 1.84 0.44
C MET A 55 7.69 0.43 1.00
N VAL A 56 8.94 0.04 1.22
CA VAL A 56 9.29 -1.25 1.86
C VAL A 56 8.67 -1.34 3.25
N ARG A 57 8.74 -0.27 4.05
CA ARG A 57 8.14 -0.21 5.39
C ARG A 57 6.62 -0.39 5.34
N VAL A 58 5.95 0.27 4.39
CA VAL A 58 4.50 0.13 4.19
C VAL A 58 4.16 -1.29 3.75
N MET A 59 4.82 -1.82 2.73
CA MET A 59 4.55 -3.19 2.23
C MET A 59 4.88 -4.27 3.26
N SER A 60 5.84 -4.02 4.14
CA SER A 60 6.19 -4.92 5.24
C SER A 60 5.31 -4.72 6.48
N SER A 61 4.40 -3.74 6.49
CA SER A 61 3.51 -3.52 7.62
C SER A 61 2.55 -4.70 7.82
N PRO A 62 2.16 -5.03 9.07
CA PRO A 62 1.24 -6.14 9.34
C PRO A 62 -0.08 -6.01 8.58
N GLU A 63 -0.64 -4.80 8.48
CA GLU A 63 -1.88 -4.53 7.76
C GLU A 63 -1.78 -4.85 6.27
N MET A 64 -0.63 -4.57 5.65
CA MET A 64 -0.37 -4.92 4.25
C MET A 64 -0.10 -6.42 4.08
N GLN A 65 0.55 -7.07 5.07
CA GLN A 65 0.73 -8.52 5.07
C GLN A 65 -0.62 -9.24 5.14
N ASP A 66 -1.52 -8.81 6.02
CA ASP A 66 -2.85 -9.38 6.16
C ASP A 66 -3.66 -9.23 4.86
N GLN A 67 -3.64 -8.04 4.25
CA GLN A 67 -4.28 -7.83 2.95
C GLN A 67 -3.65 -8.69 1.85
N MET A 68 -2.33 -8.84 1.82
CA MET A 68 -1.65 -9.71 0.87
C MET A 68 -2.06 -11.17 1.08
N ILE A 69 -2.23 -11.62 2.32
CA ILE A 69 -2.70 -12.97 2.67
C ILE A 69 -4.16 -13.16 2.26
N GLU A 70 -5.00 -12.14 2.38
CA GLU A 70 -6.38 -12.19 1.90
C GLU A 70 -6.45 -12.27 0.37
N LEU A 71 -5.62 -11.49 -0.34
CA LEU A 71 -5.45 -11.61 -1.79
C LEU A 71 -4.96 -13.02 -2.15
N MET A 72 -3.97 -13.53 -1.39
CA MET A 72 -3.59 -14.95 -1.17
C MET A 72 -4.68 -15.97 -1.47
N GLN A 73 -5.79 -15.74 -0.78
CA GLN A 73 -6.87 -16.69 -0.64
C GLN A 73 -7.94 -16.51 -1.72
N GLN A 74 -7.85 -15.47 -2.55
CA GLN A 74 -8.79 -15.28 -3.66
C GLN A 74 -8.65 -16.44 -4.66
N PRO A 75 -9.77 -17.04 -5.10
CA PRO A 75 -9.75 -18.18 -6.01
C PRO A 75 -8.95 -17.92 -7.29
N GLU A 76 -9.10 -16.73 -7.87
CA GLU A 76 -8.40 -16.34 -9.11
C GLU A 76 -6.88 -16.33 -8.93
N MET A 77 -6.42 -15.93 -7.75
CA MET A 77 -4.99 -15.92 -7.46
C MET A 77 -4.47 -17.32 -7.11
N GLN A 78 -5.25 -18.13 -6.40
CA GLN A 78 -4.93 -19.54 -6.18
C GLN A 78 -4.84 -20.31 -7.50
N ASP A 79 -5.75 -20.07 -8.45
CA ASP A 79 -5.72 -20.67 -9.78
C ASP A 79 -4.45 -20.27 -10.53
N THR A 80 -4.14 -18.97 -10.55
CA THR A 80 -2.91 -18.45 -11.18
C THR A 80 -1.66 -19.06 -10.54
N MET A 81 -1.61 -19.15 -9.21
CA MET A 81 -0.50 -19.77 -8.49
C MET A 81 -0.42 -21.27 -8.80
N GLY A 82 -1.56 -21.97 -8.88
CA GLY A 82 -1.63 -23.37 -9.25
C GLY A 82 -1.16 -23.63 -10.68
N GLU A 83 -1.43 -22.73 -11.62
CA GLU A 83 -0.88 -22.76 -12.98
C GLU A 83 0.64 -22.53 -12.97
N LEU A 84 1.13 -21.57 -12.19
CA LEU A 84 2.56 -21.34 -12.03
C LEU A 84 3.29 -22.55 -11.42
N MET A 85 2.66 -23.25 -10.46
CA MET A 85 3.22 -24.49 -9.89
C MET A 85 3.26 -25.64 -10.90
N LYS A 86 2.43 -25.59 -11.95
CA LYS A 86 2.47 -26.58 -13.05
C LYS A 86 3.56 -26.26 -14.08
N ASP A 87 4.16 -25.08 -14.01
CA ASP A 87 5.27 -24.72 -14.89
C ASP A 87 6.46 -25.68 -14.68
N PRO A 88 7.06 -26.21 -15.76
CA PRO A 88 8.16 -27.18 -15.64
C PRO A 88 9.39 -26.63 -14.93
N GLU A 89 9.73 -25.34 -15.08
CA GLU A 89 10.87 -24.74 -14.39
C GLU A 89 10.62 -24.63 -12.89
N MET A 90 9.37 -24.33 -12.51
CA MET A 90 8.94 -24.34 -11.10
C MET A 90 8.97 -25.76 -10.53
N GLN A 91 8.51 -26.76 -11.26
CA GLN A 91 8.56 -28.17 -10.83
C GLN A 91 10.00 -28.65 -10.65
N ASP A 92 10.89 -28.33 -11.59
CA ASP A 92 12.31 -28.68 -11.49
C ASP A 92 12.95 -28.02 -10.26
N SER A 93 12.60 -26.76 -9.98
CA SER A 93 13.04 -26.05 -8.78
C SER A 93 12.54 -26.73 -7.50
N MET A 94 11.26 -27.12 -7.45
CA MET A 94 10.70 -27.86 -6.31
C MET A 94 11.36 -29.23 -6.13
N ILE A 95 11.62 -29.96 -7.21
CA ILE A 95 12.34 -31.25 -7.16
C ILE A 95 13.75 -31.06 -6.61
N ASN A 96 14.44 -29.99 -7.01
CA ASN A 96 15.77 -29.69 -6.49
C ASN A 96 15.75 -29.40 -4.98
N VAL A 97 14.76 -28.64 -4.50
CA VAL A 97 14.54 -28.42 -3.06
C VAL A 97 14.25 -29.73 -2.34
N MET A 98 13.42 -30.62 -2.91
CA MET A 98 13.13 -31.93 -2.32
C MET A 98 14.36 -32.84 -2.22
N LYS A 99 15.31 -32.69 -3.16
CA LYS A 99 16.58 -33.42 -3.14
C LYS A 99 17.57 -32.87 -2.12
N GLU A 100 17.33 -31.68 -1.56
CA GLU A 100 18.23 -31.14 -0.55
C GLU A 100 18.30 -32.06 0.69
N PRO A 101 19.50 -32.32 1.25
CA PRO A 101 19.65 -33.22 2.40
C PRO A 101 18.78 -32.85 3.60
N LYS A 102 18.56 -31.54 3.81
CA LYS A 102 17.69 -31.05 4.89
C LYS A 102 16.22 -31.45 4.66
N MET A 103 15.75 -31.38 3.42
CA MET A 103 14.39 -31.78 3.07
C MET A 103 14.22 -33.30 3.13
N GLN A 104 15.20 -34.05 2.66
CA GLN A 104 15.20 -35.52 2.81
C GLN A 104 15.17 -35.92 4.29
N SER A 105 15.96 -35.28 5.14
CA SER A 105 15.96 -35.55 6.59
C SER A 105 14.61 -35.25 7.22
N ALA A 106 13.99 -34.11 6.88
CA ALA A 106 12.66 -33.75 7.37
C ALA A 106 11.61 -34.76 6.91
N MET A 107 11.70 -35.23 5.66
CA MET A 107 10.79 -36.25 5.14
C MET A 107 10.94 -37.60 5.86
N VAL A 108 12.17 -38.02 6.15
CA VAL A 108 12.44 -39.23 6.95
C VAL A 108 11.90 -39.09 8.37
N GLU A 109 12.08 -37.93 9.00
CA GLU A 109 11.55 -37.67 10.34
C GLU A 109 10.01 -37.73 10.36
N ILE A 110 9.34 -37.16 9.36
CA ILE A 110 7.88 -37.26 9.19
C ILE A 110 7.45 -38.72 9.01
N MET A 111 8.22 -39.54 8.28
CA MET A 111 7.92 -40.97 8.12
C MET A 111 8.05 -41.77 9.42
N GLN A 112 8.82 -41.27 10.37
CA GLN A 112 9.02 -41.92 11.67
C GLN A 112 8.00 -41.47 12.72
N THR A 113 7.10 -40.52 12.40
CA THR A 113 6.08 -40.11 13.36
C THR A 113 5.03 -41.20 13.56
N PRO A 114 4.43 -41.31 14.77
CA PRO A 114 3.41 -42.31 15.05
C PRO A 114 2.19 -42.23 14.11
N GLU A 115 1.86 -41.03 13.65
CA GLU A 115 0.77 -40.80 12.70
C GLU A 115 1.08 -41.46 11.34
N MET A 116 2.29 -41.29 10.83
CA MET A 116 2.70 -41.91 9.57
C MET A 116 2.92 -43.42 9.72
N GLU A 117 3.39 -43.87 10.88
CA GLU A 117 3.51 -45.30 11.17
C GLU A 117 2.13 -46.00 11.11
N GLY A 118 1.08 -45.36 11.62
CA GLY A 118 -0.30 -45.85 11.50
C GLY A 118 -0.72 -46.01 10.04
N VAL A 119 -0.52 -44.97 9.22
CA VAL A 119 -0.82 -45.01 7.78
C VAL A 119 -0.03 -46.10 7.06
N LEU A 120 1.26 -46.25 7.36
CA LEU A 120 2.10 -47.30 6.76
C LEU A 120 1.64 -48.70 7.15
N ARG A 121 1.24 -48.90 8.41
CA ARG A 121 0.67 -50.18 8.86
C ARG A 121 -0.65 -50.47 8.15
N ASP A 122 -1.52 -49.49 7.99
CA ASP A 122 -2.79 -49.66 7.28
C ASP A 122 -2.53 -50.08 5.83
N ILE A 123 -1.65 -49.37 5.10
CA ILE A 123 -1.26 -49.73 3.72
C ILE A 123 -0.68 -51.16 3.63
N ILE A 124 0.13 -51.58 4.60
CA ILE A 124 0.74 -52.91 4.62
C ILE A 124 -0.30 -54.00 4.93
N ASN A 125 -1.28 -53.69 5.77
CA ASN A 125 -2.33 -54.61 6.21
C ASN A 125 -3.54 -54.64 5.27
N GLU A 126 -3.70 -53.67 4.36
CA GLU A 126 -4.77 -53.58 3.37
C GLU A 126 -4.53 -54.52 2.15
N LYS A 127 -4.14 -55.78 2.43
CA LYS A 127 -4.05 -56.87 1.44
C LYS A 127 -5.22 -57.83 1.53
#